data_AF-A0A927RWS9-F1
#
_entry.id   AF-A0A927RWS9-F1
#
_cell.length_a   1.000
_cell.length_b   1.000
_cell.length_c   1.000
_cell.angle_alpha   90.00
_cell.angle_beta   90.00
_cell.angle_gamma   90.00
#
_symmetry.space_group_name_H-M   'P 1'
#
loop_
_entity.id
_entity.type
_entity.pdbx_description
1 polymer ?
#
loop_
_entity_poly.entity_id
_entity_poly.type
_entity_poly.pdbx_seq_one_letter_code
_entity_poly.pdbx_strand_id
1 'polypeptide(L)'
;MEDKLNYNEKINKALIKRALGYSSKEVIEEFTQSDGDLILTKKKVTKKNIPPDMSAVKILLSFYSNNDLDFSNMTDEELILERDKLLNLLKDDENDRN
;
A
#
# COMPACT_ATOMS: atom_id res chain seq x y z
N MET A 1 -0.37 20.03 -8.32
CA MET A 1 -0.27 18.63 -8.81
C MET A 1 0.84 17.86 -8.08
N GLU A 2 1.98 18.52 -7.85
CA GLU A 2 3.15 17.99 -7.14
C GLU A 2 2.88 17.48 -5.71
N ASP A 3 2.08 18.19 -4.92
CA ASP A 3 1.71 17.76 -3.57
C ASP A 3 0.87 16.48 -3.52
N LYS A 4 0.03 16.24 -4.53
CA LYS A 4 -0.79 15.01 -4.63
C LYS A 4 0.06 13.79 -4.95
N LEU A 5 1.12 13.96 -5.76
CA LEU A 5 2.04 12.87 -6.11
C LEU A 5 2.79 12.38 -4.86
N ASN A 6 3.30 13.32 -4.06
CA ASN A 6 3.97 13.06 -2.79
C ASN A 6 3.06 12.34 -1.77
N TYR A 7 1.78 12.70 -1.75
CA TYR A 7 0.80 12.07 -0.85
C TYR A 7 0.56 10.59 -1.17
N ASN A 8 0.41 10.24 -2.45
CA ASN A 8 0.20 8.84 -2.87
C ASN A 8 1.41 7.95 -2.57
N GLU A 9 2.63 8.45 -2.78
CA GLU A 9 3.85 7.72 -2.43
C GLU A 9 3.94 7.44 -0.93
N LYS A 10 3.56 8.42 -0.09
CA LYS A 10 3.53 8.25 1.37
C LYS A 10 2.51 7.21 1.80
N ILE A 11 1.33 7.20 1.19
CA ILE A 11 0.30 6.18 1.45
C ILE A 11 0.82 4.79 1.06
N ASN A 12 1.38 4.64 -0.14
CA ASN A 12 1.92 3.35 -0.60
C ASN A 12 3.01 2.82 0.32
N LYS A 13 3.95 3.68 0.74
CA LYS A 13 4.99 3.30 1.71
C LYS A 13 4.40 2.86 3.05
N ALA A 14 3.40 3.57 3.55
CA ALA A 14 2.73 3.23 4.81
C ALA A 14 1.98 1.89 4.70
N LEU A 15 1.32 1.64 3.57
CA LEU A 15 0.58 0.41 3.30
C LEU A 15 1.52 -0.80 3.21
N ILE A 16 2.64 -0.67 2.49
CA ILE A 16 3.70 -1.71 2.42
C ILE A 16 4.24 -2.00 3.82
N LYS A 17 4.56 -0.96 4.59
CA LYS A 17 5.07 -1.11 5.96
C LYS A 17 4.08 -1.86 6.86
N ARG A 18 2.78 -1.63 6.68
CA ARG A 18 1.71 -2.34 7.41
C ARG A 18 1.58 -3.79 6.94
N ALA A 19 1.66 -4.04 5.64
CA ALA A 19 1.57 -5.38 5.06
C ALA A 19 2.71 -6.30 5.54
N LEU A 20 3.94 -5.78 5.61
CA LEU A 20 5.11 -6.55 6.04
C LEU A 20 5.27 -6.63 7.57
N GLY A 21 4.52 -5.83 8.32
CA GLY A 21 4.77 -5.61 9.73
C GLY A 21 5.98 -4.70 9.98
N TYR A 22 6.03 -4.11 11.16
CA TYR A 22 7.10 -3.18 11.51
C TYR A 22 7.25 -3.02 13.03
N SER A 23 8.44 -2.59 13.45
CA SER A 23 8.65 -2.15 14.83
C SER A 23 8.33 -0.66 14.98
N SER A 24 7.49 -0.32 15.96
CA SER A 24 7.19 1.04 16.36
C SER A 24 7.93 1.38 17.67
N LYS A 25 8.43 2.61 17.77
CA LYS A 25 9.07 3.14 18.98
C LYS A 25 8.20 4.27 19.53
N GLU A 26 7.73 4.10 20.74
CA GLU A 26 6.99 5.10 21.49
C GLU A 26 7.91 5.63 22.60
N VAL A 27 8.04 6.95 22.69
CA VAL A 27 8.86 7.63 23.69
C VAL A 27 7.94 8.53 24.51
N ILE A 28 7.87 8.25 25.82
CA ILE A 28 7.14 9.06 26.78
C ILE A 28 8.19 9.77 27.64
N GLU A 29 8.10 11.09 27.68
CA GLU A 29 9.00 11.96 28.44
C GLU A 29 8.15 12.74 29.45
N GLU A 30 8.47 12.58 30.74
CA GLU A 30 7.85 13.30 31.85
C GLU A 30 8.79 14.44 32.25
N PHE A 31 8.24 15.66 32.36
CA PHE A 31 8.98 16.86 32.74
C PHE A 31 8.42 17.44 34.04
N THR A 32 9.28 18.02 34.87
CA THR A 32 8.88 18.81 36.04
C THR A 32 9.47 20.20 35.95
N GLN A 33 8.74 21.20 36.44
CA GLN A 33 9.23 22.56 36.48
C GLN A 33 10.01 22.80 37.79
N SER A 34 11.26 23.27 37.68
CA SER A 34 12.06 23.72 38.81
C SER A 34 12.75 25.03 38.42
N ASP A 35 12.64 26.06 39.25
CA ASP A 35 13.25 27.39 39.03
C ASP A 35 12.96 28.03 37.66
N GLY A 36 11.76 27.75 37.10
CA GLY A 36 11.33 28.26 35.80
C GLY A 36 11.66 27.37 34.61
N ASP A 37 12.58 26.41 34.78
CA ASP A 37 13.02 25.49 33.73
C ASP A 37 12.27 24.15 33.74
N LEU A 38 12.02 23.59 32.56
CA LEU A 38 11.48 22.24 32.39
C LEU A 38 12.61 21.21 32.46
N ILE A 39 12.67 20.46 33.54
CA ILE A 39 13.63 19.38 33.75
C ILE A 39 12.98 18.05 33.34
N LEU A 40 13.60 17.32 32.42
CA LEU A 40 13.20 15.95 32.08
C LEU A 40 13.47 15.03 33.27
N THR A 41 12.43 14.49 33.89
CA THR A 41 12.56 13.63 35.07
C THR A 41 12.51 12.15 34.74
N LYS A 42 11.84 11.78 33.66
CA LYS A 42 11.71 10.37 33.28
C LYS A 42 11.49 10.21 31.79
N LYS A 43 12.15 9.21 31.21
CA LYS A 43 11.99 8.82 29.81
C LYS A 43 11.69 7.33 29.73
N LYS A 44 10.49 6.98 29.27
CA LYS A 44 10.08 5.61 29.01
C LYS A 44 10.07 5.36 27.50
N VAL A 45 10.88 4.41 27.04
CA VAL A 45 10.93 3.99 25.63
C VAL A 45 10.29 2.62 25.51
N THR A 46 9.18 2.55 24.77
CA THR A 46 8.48 1.29 24.48
C THR A 46 8.69 0.93 23.02
N LYS A 47 9.20 -0.29 22.75
CA LYS A 47 9.25 -0.85 21.39
C LYS A 47 8.10 -1.82 21.23
N LYS A 48 7.21 -1.56 20.28
CA LYS A 48 6.08 -2.42 19.94
C LYS A 48 6.36 -3.10 18.61
N ASN A 49 6.24 -4.41 18.57
CA ASN A 49 6.27 -5.14 17.30
C ASN A 49 4.86 -5.18 16.73
N ILE A 50 4.68 -4.62 15.54
CA ILE A 50 3.41 -4.66 14.81
C ILE A 50 3.53 -5.80 13.79
N PRO A 51 2.73 -6.87 13.92
CA PRO A 51 2.80 -8.00 13.01
C PRO A 51 2.36 -7.61 11.59
N PRO A 52 2.73 -8.42 10.59
CA PRO A 52 2.17 -8.33 9.24
C PRO A 52 0.64 -8.30 9.24
N ASP A 53 0.05 -7.47 8.38
CA ASP A 53 -1.40 -7.30 8.27
C ASP A 53 -1.90 -7.84 6.93
N MET A 54 -2.66 -8.94 6.99
CA MET A 54 -3.18 -9.61 5.80
C MET A 54 -4.17 -8.72 5.02
N SER A 55 -4.86 -7.79 5.66
CA SER A 55 -5.76 -6.85 4.98
C SER A 55 -4.97 -5.89 4.10
N ALA A 56 -3.84 -5.40 4.59
CA ALA A 56 -2.94 -4.55 3.81
C ALA A 56 -2.30 -5.31 2.64
N VAL A 57 -1.95 -6.60 2.83
CA VAL A 57 -1.48 -7.48 1.75
C VAL A 57 -2.53 -7.63 0.66
N LYS A 58 -3.79 -7.90 1.02
CA LYS A 58 -4.89 -8.03 0.03
C LYS A 58 -5.10 -6.75 -0.78
N ILE A 59 -5.04 -5.59 -0.13
CA ILE A 59 -5.16 -4.29 -0.82
C ILE A 59 -4.00 -4.09 -1.80
N LEU A 60 -2.76 -4.37 -1.38
CA LEU A 60 -1.61 -4.31 -2.28
C LEU A 60 -1.75 -5.28 -3.45
N LEU A 61 -2.15 -6.52 -3.19
CA LEU A 61 -2.44 -7.49 -4.24
C LEU A 61 -3.52 -6.96 -5.18
N SER A 62 -4.61 -6.36 -4.71
CA SER A 62 -5.59 -5.75 -5.63
C SER A 62 -5.01 -4.61 -6.48
N PHE A 63 -4.12 -3.78 -5.93
CA PHE A 63 -3.44 -2.74 -6.70
C PHE A 63 -2.47 -3.30 -7.73
N TYR A 64 -1.72 -4.36 -7.39
CA TYR A 64 -0.77 -5.02 -8.29
C TYR A 64 -1.41 -6.07 -9.20
N SER A 65 -2.60 -6.58 -8.87
CA SER A 65 -3.40 -7.49 -9.69
C SER A 65 -4.29 -6.71 -10.66
N ASN A 66 -4.58 -5.44 -10.38
CA ASN A 66 -5.00 -4.47 -11.39
C ASN A 66 -3.84 -4.09 -12.35
N ASN A 67 -2.70 -4.80 -12.33
CA ASN A 67 -1.98 -5.09 -13.58
C ASN A 67 -2.85 -6.05 -14.40
N ASP A 68 -4.00 -5.56 -14.87
CA ASP A 68 -4.90 -6.31 -15.75
C ASP A 68 -4.23 -6.66 -17.09
N LEU A 69 -2.98 -6.25 -17.34
CA LEU A 69 -2.31 -6.41 -18.62
C LEU A 69 -0.77 -6.49 -18.47
N ASP A 70 -0.22 -7.18 -17.47
CA ASP A 70 1.23 -7.51 -17.54
C ASP A 70 1.46 -8.63 -18.55
N PHE A 71 1.45 -8.23 -19.82
CA PHE A 71 1.72 -9.07 -20.99
C PHE A 71 3.20 -9.40 -21.16
N SER A 72 4.08 -8.80 -20.35
CA SER A 72 5.53 -8.87 -20.53
C SER A 72 6.10 -10.30 -20.40
N ASN A 73 5.35 -11.19 -19.75
CA ASN A 73 5.73 -12.59 -19.52
C ASN A 73 4.91 -13.60 -20.35
N MET A 74 4.02 -13.15 -21.24
CA MET A 74 3.25 -14.04 -22.11
C MET A 74 4.01 -14.33 -23.41
N THR A 75 3.85 -15.55 -23.92
CA THR A 75 4.32 -15.94 -25.25
C THR A 75 3.43 -15.33 -26.34
N ASP A 76 3.95 -15.25 -27.57
CA ASP A 76 3.19 -14.74 -28.72
C ASP A 76 1.86 -15.49 -28.93
N GLU A 77 1.83 -16.81 -28.68
CA GLU A 77 0.62 -17.63 -28.78
C GLU A 77 -0.41 -17.26 -27.71
N GLU A 78 0.03 -17.06 -26.46
CA GLU A 78 -0.84 -16.66 -25.34
C GLU A 78 -1.42 -15.25 -25.54
N LEU A 79 -0.62 -14.33 -26.11
CA LEU A 79 -1.06 -12.98 -26.45
C LEU A 79 -2.15 -12.98 -27.53
N ILE A 80 -2.02 -13.84 -28.54
CA ILE A 80 -3.02 -13.99 -29.61
C ILE A 80 -4.35 -14.51 -29.04
N LEU A 81 -4.29 -15.48 -28.12
CA LEU A 81 -5.49 -16.01 -27.46
C LEU A 81 -6.20 -14.96 -26.60
N GLU A 82 -5.43 -14.19 -25.82
CA GLU A 82 -6.03 -13.14 -24.98
C GLU A 82 -6.64 -12.02 -25.83
N ARG A 83 -6.00 -11.64 -26.95
CA ARG A 83 -6.59 -10.71 -27.94
C ARG A 83 -7.96 -11.21 -28.43
N ASP A 84 -8.04 -12.46 -28.88
CA ASP A 84 -9.27 -13.00 -29.47
C ASP A 84 -10.41 -13.10 -28.45
N LYS A 85 -10.08 -13.48 -27.21
CA LYS A 85 -11.01 -13.48 -26.09
C LYS A 85 -11.55 -12.08 -25.78
N LEU A 86 -10.68 -11.07 -25.71
CA LEU A 86 -11.08 -9.68 -25.47
C LEU A 86 -11.94 -9.11 -26.60
N LEU A 87 -11.62 -9.43 -27.86
CA LEU A 87 -12.42 -9.03 -29.02
C LEU A 87 -13.82 -9.64 -29.01
N ASN A 88 -13.95 -10.89 -28.57
CA ASN A 88 -15.27 -11.53 -28.44
C ASN A 88 -16.07 -10.88 -27.32
N LEU A 89 -15.44 -10.61 -26.17
CA LEU A 89 -16.11 -9.93 -25.05
C LEU A 89 -16.68 -8.56 -25.46
N LEU A 90 -15.93 -7.79 -26.26
CA LEU A 90 -16.39 -6.50 -26.77
C LEU A 90 -17.57 -6.63 -27.74
N LYS A 91 -17.57 -7.66 -28.60
CA LYS A 91 -18.68 -7.92 -29.52
C LYS A 91 -19.96 -8.30 -28.77
N ASP A 92 -19.82 -9.12 -27.72
CA ASP A 92 -20.95 -9.52 -26.89
C ASP A 92 -21.53 -8.29 -26.15
N ASP A 93 -20.66 -7.43 -25.61
CA ASP A 93 -21.05 -6.16 -24.99
C ASP A 93 -21.74 -5.19 -25.97
N GLU A 94 -21.29 -5.13 -27.24
CA GLU A 94 -21.94 -4.33 -28.28
C GLU A 94 -23.30 -4.89 -28.70
N ASN A 95 -23.46 -6.22 -28.71
CA ASN A 95 -24.74 -6.88 -28.99
C ASN A 95 -25.75 -6.67 -27.86
N ASP A 96 -25.31 -6.69 -26.60
CA ASP A 96 -26.17 -6.45 -25.44
C ASP A 96 -26.61 -4.98 -25.29
N ARG A 97 -25.92 -4.05 -25.97
CA ARG A 97 -26.24 -2.61 -25.97
C ARG A 97 -27.12 -2.15 -27.15
N ASN A 98 -27.39 -3.02 -28.12
CA ASN A 98 -28.27 -2.77 -29.28
C ASN A 98 -29.65 -3.42 -29.10
#